data_AF-A0A6P0XQT3-F1
#
_entry.id   AF-A0A6P0XQT3-F1
#
_cell.length_a   1.000
_cell.length_b   1.000
_cell.length_c   1.000
_cell.angle_alpha   90.00
_cell.angle_beta   90.00
_cell.angle_gamma   90.00
#
_symmetry.space_group_name_H-M   'P 1'
#
loop_
_entity.id
_entity.type
_entity.pdbx_description
1 polymer ?
#
loop_
_entity_poly.entity_id
_entity_poly.type
_entity_poly.pdbx_seq_one_letter_code
_entity_poly.pdbx_strand_id
1 'polypeptide(L)'
;MNEAIKAKRAVVRFCDGIEVEGYLLPNGEYRVGKASIASALGYSKDWVRRVISGVASGRSKETKTLKGWGFSGVASTVKVPSPTNAKFVPTDTLSLKDFRILIRLADKRGKKEASALIDALLDVGLEDWFRLAFGQEQLTLEEKREKFYKTYSATISFEDWLSMDREDKKLIQEQLKFLEVTIVC
;
A
#
# COMPACT_ATOMS: atom_id res chain seq x y z
N MET A 1 7.23 8.61 -27.88
CA MET A 1 6.53 9.29 -26.77
C MET A 1 5.47 8.31 -26.26
N ASN A 2 5.58 7.82 -25.02
CA ASN A 2 4.53 6.97 -24.45
C ASN A 2 3.35 7.87 -24.04
N GLU A 3 2.22 7.66 -24.69
CA GLU A 3 0.97 8.30 -24.30
C GLU A 3 0.63 7.86 -22.86
N ALA A 4 0.43 8.83 -21.99
CA ALA A 4 0.24 8.53 -20.58
C ALA A 4 -1.15 7.95 -20.33
N ILE A 5 -1.18 6.78 -19.70
CA ILE A 5 -2.41 6.02 -19.44
C ILE A 5 -3.27 6.79 -18.43
N LYS A 6 -4.52 7.09 -18.82
CA LYS A 6 -5.54 7.66 -17.93
C LYS A 6 -6.06 6.55 -17.01
N ALA A 7 -5.94 6.73 -15.69
CA ALA A 7 -6.41 5.76 -14.70
C ALA A 7 -7.48 6.36 -13.78
N LYS A 8 -8.42 5.53 -13.31
CA LYS A 8 -9.37 5.91 -12.25
C LYS A 8 -8.68 5.71 -10.90
N ARG A 9 -8.50 6.80 -10.14
CA ARG A 9 -7.94 6.77 -8.78
C ARG A 9 -9.03 6.45 -7.77
N ALA A 10 -8.69 5.63 -6.77
CA ALA A 10 -9.48 5.42 -5.57
C ALA A 10 -8.55 5.28 -4.37
N VAL A 11 -9.02 5.66 -3.18
CA VAL A 11 -8.32 5.35 -1.92
C VAL A 11 -8.91 4.06 -1.39
N VAL A 12 -8.07 3.03 -1.26
CA VAL A 12 -8.44 1.75 -0.66
C VAL A 12 -8.09 1.83 0.82
N ARG A 13 -9.10 2.14 1.63
CA ARG A 13 -9.00 2.15 3.09
C ARG A 13 -9.32 0.77 3.64
N PHE A 14 -8.32 0.14 4.25
CA PHE A 14 -8.47 -1.15 4.94
C PHE A 14 -9.03 -0.94 6.35
N CYS A 15 -8.46 0.01 7.09
CA CYS A 15 -8.94 0.50 8.38
C CYS A 15 -8.39 1.91 8.64
N ASP A 16 -8.68 2.48 9.81
CA ASP A 16 -8.13 3.78 10.20
C ASP A 16 -6.61 3.72 10.32
N GLY A 17 -5.94 4.67 9.66
CA GLY A 17 -4.47 4.72 9.58
C GLY A 17 -3.85 3.85 8.47
N ILE A 18 -4.62 2.99 7.80
CA ILE A 18 -4.08 2.09 6.76
C ILE A 18 -4.87 2.20 5.48
N GLU A 19 -4.28 2.96 4.54
CA GLU A 19 -4.83 3.15 3.22
C GLU A 19 -3.77 3.07 2.14
N VAL A 20 -4.19 2.63 0.95
CA VAL A 20 -3.36 2.67 -0.25
C VAL A 20 -4.07 3.36 -1.39
N GLU A 21 -3.30 4.07 -2.21
CA GLU A 21 -3.83 4.63 -3.44
C GLU A 21 -3.93 3.53 -4.50
N GLY A 22 -5.16 3.22 -4.90
CA GLY A 22 -5.49 2.30 -5.97
C GLY A 22 -5.75 3.02 -7.29
N TYR A 23 -5.34 2.39 -8.38
CA TYR A 23 -5.48 2.89 -9.74
C TYR A 23 -6.05 1.78 -10.62
N LEU A 24 -7.23 2.01 -11.23
CA LEU A 24 -7.82 1.13 -12.23
C LEU A 24 -7.49 1.65 -13.63
N LEU A 25 -6.78 0.85 -14.40
CA LEU A 25 -6.39 1.15 -15.78
C LEU A 25 -7.53 0.80 -16.76
N PRO A 26 -7.52 1.36 -17.98
CA PRO A 26 -8.54 1.07 -19.00
C PRO A 26 -8.62 -0.40 -19.42
N ASN A 27 -7.53 -1.15 -19.25
CA ASN A 27 -7.45 -2.58 -19.52
C ASN A 27 -7.98 -3.47 -18.38
N GLY A 28 -8.49 -2.87 -17.29
CA GLY A 28 -8.98 -3.60 -16.11
C GLY A 28 -7.91 -3.95 -15.06
N GLU A 29 -6.64 -3.59 -15.29
CA GLU A 29 -5.57 -3.85 -14.33
C GLU A 29 -5.69 -2.90 -13.12
N TYR A 30 -5.61 -3.47 -11.91
CA TYR A 30 -5.44 -2.72 -10.67
C TYR A 30 -3.96 -2.53 -10.34
N ARG A 31 -3.60 -1.28 -10.02
CA ARG A 31 -2.25 -0.89 -9.60
C ARG A 31 -2.30 -0.07 -8.32
N VAL A 32 -1.16 -0.01 -7.63
CA VAL A 32 -1.03 0.64 -6.32
C VAL A 32 0.09 1.68 -6.37
N GLY A 33 -0.13 2.86 -5.80
CA GLY A 33 0.86 3.95 -5.74
C GLY A 33 2.07 3.59 -4.88
N LYS A 34 3.30 3.83 -5.37
CA LYS A 34 4.52 3.46 -4.64
C LYS A 34 4.63 4.08 -3.25
N ALA A 35 4.21 5.34 -3.10
CA ALA A 35 4.31 6.07 -1.83
C ALA A 35 3.41 5.42 -0.76
N SER A 36 2.18 5.06 -1.11
CA SER A 36 1.25 4.44 -0.18
C SER A 36 1.62 2.99 0.15
N ILE A 37 2.26 2.26 -0.78
CA ILE A 37 2.83 0.94 -0.47
C ILE A 37 3.85 1.03 0.65
N ALA A 38 4.77 1.99 0.60
CA ALA A 38 5.79 2.15 1.65
C ALA A 38 5.14 2.43 3.02
N SER A 39 4.17 3.36 3.03
CA SER A 39 3.44 3.75 4.25
C SER A 39 2.70 2.57 4.87
N ALA A 40 1.91 1.83 4.08
CA ALA A 40 1.13 0.69 4.55
C ALA A 40 2.00 -0.48 5.09
N LEU A 41 3.31 -0.49 4.78
CA LEU A 41 4.26 -1.52 5.20
C LEU A 41 5.20 -1.05 6.33
N GLY A 42 4.96 0.12 6.93
CA GLY A 42 5.81 0.65 8.01
C GLY A 42 7.23 1.03 7.54
N TYR A 43 7.35 1.55 6.31
CA TYR A 43 8.61 2.02 5.74
C TYR A 43 8.54 3.49 5.29
N SER A 44 9.72 4.12 5.16
CA SER A 44 9.83 5.46 4.58
C SER A 44 9.44 5.46 3.09
N LYS A 45 8.92 6.61 2.61
CA LYS A 45 8.38 6.79 1.25
C LYS A 45 9.33 6.33 0.12
N ASP A 46 10.65 6.43 0.32
CA ASP A 46 11.66 6.03 -0.68
C ASP A 46 11.98 4.53 -0.69
N TRP A 47 11.44 3.74 0.24
CA TRP A 47 11.79 2.33 0.37
C TRP A 47 11.50 1.54 -0.90
N VAL A 48 10.31 1.71 -1.50
CA VAL A 48 9.93 1.03 -2.75
C VAL A 48 10.89 1.39 -3.88
N ARG A 49 11.29 2.66 -3.98
CA ARG A 49 12.27 3.12 -4.97
C ARG A 49 13.61 2.40 -4.77
N ARG A 50 14.12 2.32 -3.53
CA ARG A 50 15.36 1.61 -3.22
C ARG A 50 15.28 0.12 -3.55
N VAL A 51 14.15 -0.54 -3.27
CA VAL A 51 13.94 -1.95 -3.63
C VAL A 51 14.00 -2.13 -5.14
N ILE A 52 13.28 -1.30 -5.92
CA ILE A 52 13.30 -1.38 -7.40
C ILE A 52 14.71 -1.13 -7.95
N SER A 53 15.40 -0.08 -7.48
CA SER A 53 16.78 0.20 -7.89
C SER A 53 17.74 -0.94 -7.54
N GLY A 54 17.56 -1.55 -6.36
CA GLY A 54 18.29 -2.75 -5.95
C GLY A 54 18.06 -3.90 -6.94
N VAL A 55 16.80 -4.20 -7.26
CA VAL A 55 16.43 -5.29 -8.20
C VAL A 55 17.00 -5.08 -9.59
N ALA A 56 16.97 -3.84 -10.09
CA ALA A 56 17.57 -3.47 -11.36
C ALA A 56 19.10 -3.71 -11.36
N SER A 57 19.79 -3.42 -10.24
CA SER A 57 21.23 -3.69 -10.13
C SER A 57 21.58 -5.18 -10.04
N GLY A 58 20.67 -6.02 -9.55
CA GLY A 58 20.84 -7.48 -9.45
C GLY A 58 21.92 -7.96 -8.47
N ARG A 59 22.51 -7.07 -7.67
CA ARG A 59 23.72 -7.40 -6.88
C ARG A 59 23.45 -8.07 -5.54
N SER A 60 22.25 -7.95 -4.97
CA SER A 60 21.97 -8.46 -3.62
C SER A 60 21.20 -9.79 -3.63
N LYS A 61 21.41 -10.62 -2.59
CA LYS A 61 20.68 -11.89 -2.37
C LYS A 61 19.16 -11.68 -2.43
N GLU A 62 18.69 -10.58 -1.86
CA GLU A 62 17.28 -10.19 -1.86
C GLU A 62 16.72 -9.98 -3.27
N THR A 63 17.50 -9.42 -4.19
CA THR A 63 17.04 -9.19 -5.57
C THR A 63 16.83 -10.50 -6.31
N LYS A 64 17.65 -11.51 -6.03
CA LYS A 64 17.46 -12.88 -6.54
C LYS A 64 16.21 -13.49 -5.95
N THR A 65 15.96 -13.30 -4.65
CA THR A 65 14.74 -13.74 -3.99
C THR A 65 13.48 -13.10 -4.59
N LEU A 66 13.48 -11.79 -4.78
CA LEU A 66 12.36 -11.06 -5.39
C LEU A 66 12.08 -11.52 -6.83
N LYS A 67 13.13 -11.67 -7.65
CA LYS A 67 12.99 -12.25 -9.00
C LYS A 67 12.44 -13.67 -8.95
N GLY A 68 12.91 -14.49 -8.01
CA GLY A 68 12.40 -15.85 -7.77
C GLY A 68 10.93 -15.91 -7.36
N TRP A 69 10.39 -14.86 -6.72
CA TRP A 69 8.96 -14.73 -6.44
C TRP A 69 8.16 -14.11 -7.60
N GLY A 70 8.82 -13.80 -8.71
CA GLY A 70 8.21 -13.20 -9.89
C GLY A 70 7.93 -11.70 -9.76
N PHE A 71 8.73 -10.99 -8.96
CA PHE A 71 8.69 -9.53 -8.86
C PHE A 71 9.14 -8.91 -10.17
N SER A 72 8.27 -8.13 -10.80
CA SER A 72 8.62 -7.44 -12.04
C SER A 72 9.42 -6.17 -11.77
N GLY A 73 9.05 -5.43 -10.71
CA GLY A 73 9.60 -4.11 -10.41
C GLY A 73 9.28 -3.07 -11.49
N VAL A 74 8.42 -3.41 -12.46
CA VAL A 74 8.06 -2.52 -13.57
C VAL A 74 7.11 -1.46 -13.04
N ALA A 75 7.68 -0.29 -12.77
CA ALA A 75 6.92 0.90 -12.47
C ALA A 75 6.25 1.44 -13.74
N SER A 76 4.96 1.73 -13.63
CA SER A 76 4.24 2.43 -14.70
C SER A 76 3.76 3.77 -14.17
N THR A 77 4.10 4.84 -14.89
CA THR A 77 3.62 6.18 -14.59
C THR A 77 2.22 6.32 -15.18
N VAL A 78 1.23 6.50 -14.30
CA VAL A 78 -0.16 6.80 -14.70
C VAL A 78 -0.40 8.29 -14.55
N LYS A 79 -1.27 8.86 -15.40
CA LYS A 79 -1.75 10.23 -15.23
C LYS A 79 -3.10 10.19 -14.54
N VAL A 80 -3.19 10.87 -13.40
CA VAL A 80 -4.42 11.01 -12.64
C VAL A 80 -4.81 12.48 -12.51
N PRO A 81 -6.12 12.81 -12.58
CA PRO A 81 -6.56 14.18 -12.37
C PRO A 81 -6.10 14.68 -11.00
N SER A 82 -5.48 15.87 -10.93
CA SER A 82 -5.16 16.48 -9.65
C SER A 82 -6.45 16.85 -8.93
N PRO A 83 -6.56 16.59 -7.61
CA PRO A 83 -7.71 17.06 -6.83
C PRO A 83 -7.76 18.60 -6.74
N THR A 84 -6.61 19.27 -6.84
CA THR A 84 -6.48 20.71 -6.61
C THR A 84 -6.46 21.55 -7.90
N ASN A 85 -6.23 20.94 -9.05
CA ASN A 85 -6.02 21.65 -10.31
C ASN A 85 -6.54 20.83 -11.49
N ALA A 86 -6.89 21.47 -12.61
CA ALA A 86 -7.26 20.78 -13.85
C ALA A 86 -6.08 20.04 -14.55
N LYS A 87 -4.92 19.91 -13.88
CA LYS A 87 -3.72 19.25 -14.40
C LYS A 87 -3.67 17.79 -13.97
N PHE A 88 -3.06 16.95 -14.79
CA PHE A 88 -2.77 15.57 -14.43
C PHE A 88 -1.44 15.47 -13.68
N VAL A 89 -1.42 14.72 -12.57
CA VAL A 89 -0.20 14.43 -11.82
C VAL A 89 0.34 13.07 -12.25
N PRO A 90 1.60 12.98 -12.71
CA PRO A 90 2.23 11.69 -12.99
C PRO A 90 2.45 10.96 -11.67
N THR A 91 1.93 9.75 -11.56
CA THR A 91 2.08 8.92 -10.35
C THR A 91 2.67 7.57 -10.72
N ASP A 92 3.72 7.19 -10.01
CA ASP A 92 4.38 5.90 -10.18
C ASP A 92 3.63 4.80 -9.45
N THR A 93 3.29 3.73 -10.18
CA THR A 93 2.49 2.62 -9.66
C THR A 93 3.13 1.26 -9.90
N LEU A 94 2.80 0.31 -9.04
CA LEU A 94 3.15 -1.11 -9.17
C LEU A 94 1.90 -1.95 -9.37
N SER A 95 2.04 -3.10 -10.03
CA SER A 95 0.95 -4.07 -10.15
C SER A 95 0.54 -4.60 -8.78
N LEU A 96 -0.71 -5.05 -8.65
CA LEU A 96 -1.19 -5.70 -7.42
C LEU A 96 -0.35 -6.94 -7.05
N LYS A 97 0.18 -7.67 -8.05
CA LYS A 97 1.10 -8.79 -7.86
C LYS A 97 2.39 -8.34 -7.17
N ASP A 98 3.01 -7.28 -7.67
CA ASP A 98 4.25 -6.74 -7.09
C ASP A 98 4.01 -6.18 -5.68
N PHE A 99 2.86 -5.53 -5.44
CA PHE A 99 2.47 -5.10 -4.10
C PHE A 99 2.39 -6.28 -3.12
N ARG A 100 1.72 -7.39 -3.49
CA ARG A 100 1.67 -8.62 -2.67
C ARG A 100 3.06 -9.19 -2.36
N ILE A 101 3.97 -9.14 -3.33
CA ILE A 101 5.35 -9.60 -3.14
C ILE A 101 6.09 -8.70 -2.14
N LEU A 102 5.89 -7.38 -2.21
CA LEU A 102 6.48 -6.42 -1.28
C LEU A 102 5.94 -6.59 0.14
N ILE A 103 4.64 -6.89 0.31
CA ILE A 103 4.06 -7.27 1.60
C ILE A 103 4.82 -8.47 2.20
N ARG A 104 4.98 -9.56 1.41
CA ARG A 104 5.72 -10.76 1.85
C ARG A 104 7.19 -10.49 2.17
N LEU A 105 7.84 -9.62 1.41
CA LEU A 105 9.22 -9.22 1.70
C LEU A 105 9.32 -8.48 3.03
N ALA A 106 8.40 -7.54 3.28
CA ALA A 106 8.35 -6.76 4.50
C ALA A 106 8.11 -7.65 5.72
N ASP A 107 7.17 -8.59 5.63
CA ASP A 107 6.89 -9.60 6.65
C ASP A 107 8.13 -10.46 6.96
N LYS A 108 8.82 -10.99 5.93
CA LYS A 108 10.09 -11.73 6.13
C LYS A 108 11.22 -10.91 6.76
N ARG A 109 11.13 -9.58 6.73
CA ARG A 109 12.08 -8.67 7.40
C ARG A 109 11.65 -8.32 8.83
N GLY A 110 10.59 -8.95 9.35
CA GLY A 110 10.08 -8.71 10.69
C GLY A 110 9.28 -7.43 10.83
N LYS A 111 8.73 -6.88 9.74
CA LYS A 111 7.79 -5.75 9.83
C LYS A 111 6.43 -6.25 10.30
N LYS A 112 6.07 -5.89 11.53
CA LYS A 112 4.82 -6.30 12.17
C LYS A 112 3.60 -5.80 11.39
N GLU A 113 3.68 -4.59 10.83
CA GLU A 113 2.62 -3.99 10.03
C GLU A 113 2.33 -4.81 8.77
N ALA A 114 3.36 -5.35 8.13
CA ALA A 114 3.20 -6.23 6.98
C ALA A 114 2.64 -7.59 7.37
N SER A 115 3.05 -8.14 8.52
CA SER A 115 2.52 -9.39 9.06
C SER A 115 1.02 -9.27 9.38
N ALA A 116 0.65 -8.23 10.14
CA ALA A 116 -0.73 -7.90 10.45
C ALA A 116 -1.59 -7.66 9.20
N LEU A 117 -1.02 -7.00 8.18
CA LEU A 117 -1.70 -6.82 6.88
C LEU A 117 -1.95 -8.16 6.18
N ILE A 118 -1.00 -9.10 6.20
CA ILE A 118 -1.19 -10.44 5.63
C ILE A 118 -2.30 -11.18 6.38
N ASP A 119 -2.22 -11.22 7.70
CA ASP A 119 -3.18 -11.95 8.54
C ASP A 119 -4.60 -11.42 8.35
N ALA A 120 -4.77 -10.10 8.39
CA ALA A 120 -6.08 -9.47 8.20
C ALA A 120 -6.66 -9.67 6.79
N LEU A 121 -5.83 -9.58 5.74
CA LEU A 121 -6.28 -9.88 4.37
C LEU A 121 -6.66 -11.35 4.20
N LEU A 122 -5.88 -12.24 4.80
CA LEU A 122 -6.10 -13.69 4.71
C LEU A 122 -7.39 -14.07 5.45
N ASP A 123 -7.58 -13.58 6.67
CA ASP A 123 -8.77 -13.87 7.49
C ASP A 123 -10.06 -13.42 6.80
N VAL A 124 -10.11 -12.17 6.30
CA VAL A 124 -11.26 -11.67 5.53
C VAL A 124 -11.49 -12.49 4.26
N GLY A 125 -10.43 -12.80 3.52
CA GLY A 125 -10.52 -13.57 2.29
C GLY A 125 -11.01 -15.00 2.52
N LEU A 126 -10.49 -15.67 3.56
CA LEU A 126 -10.90 -17.02 3.93
C LEU A 126 -12.37 -17.04 4.36
N GLU A 127 -12.80 -16.09 5.18
CA GLU A 127 -14.20 -16.01 5.60
C GLU A 127 -15.14 -15.91 4.39
N ASP A 128 -14.86 -15.03 3.42
CA ASP A 128 -15.62 -14.94 2.17
C ASP A 128 -15.68 -16.27 1.40
N TRP A 129 -14.56 -16.99 1.31
CA TRP A 129 -14.51 -18.30 0.65
C TRP A 129 -15.40 -19.33 1.36
N PHE A 130 -15.37 -19.36 2.69
CA PHE A 130 -16.21 -20.26 3.48
C PHE A 130 -17.70 -19.87 3.34
N ARG A 131 -18.04 -18.58 3.47
CA ARG A 131 -19.43 -18.10 3.30
C ARG A 131 -20.01 -18.55 1.96
N LEU A 132 -19.27 -18.34 0.86
CA LEU A 132 -19.67 -18.79 -0.46
C LEU A 132 -19.85 -20.32 -0.56
N ALA A 133 -18.94 -21.10 0.04
CA ALA A 133 -19.03 -22.56 0.04
C ALA A 133 -20.27 -23.10 0.77
N PHE A 134 -20.80 -22.34 1.73
CA PHE A 134 -22.01 -22.65 2.48
C PHE A 134 -23.27 -21.89 1.98
N GLY A 135 -23.21 -21.30 0.77
CA GLY A 135 -24.36 -20.63 0.16
C GLY A 135 -24.75 -19.30 0.83
N GLN A 136 -23.83 -18.69 1.58
CA GLN A 136 -24.00 -17.37 2.17
C GLN A 136 -23.43 -16.29 1.26
N GLU A 137 -23.94 -15.06 1.41
CA GLU A 137 -23.38 -13.89 0.72
C GLU A 137 -21.97 -13.56 1.23
N GLN A 138 -21.16 -12.89 0.40
CA GLN A 138 -19.87 -12.36 0.84
C GLN A 138 -20.05 -11.22 1.84
N LEU A 139 -18.99 -10.93 2.60
CA LEU A 139 -18.98 -9.77 3.48
C LEU A 139 -19.15 -8.49 2.65
N THR A 140 -19.99 -7.59 3.14
CA THR A 140 -20.09 -6.21 2.66
C THR A 140 -18.75 -5.50 2.88
N LEU A 141 -18.54 -4.36 2.21
CA LEU A 141 -17.29 -3.63 2.33
C LEU A 141 -17.03 -3.16 3.77
N GLU A 142 -18.08 -2.78 4.49
CA GLU A 142 -18.05 -2.34 5.88
C GLU A 142 -17.70 -3.51 6.82
N GLU A 143 -18.32 -4.67 6.66
CA GLU A 143 -17.99 -5.88 7.42
C GLU A 143 -16.54 -6.32 7.17
N LYS A 144 -16.07 -6.25 5.91
CA LYS A 144 -14.67 -6.53 5.56
C LYS A 144 -13.71 -5.61 6.30
N ARG A 145 -14.00 -4.32 6.37
CA ARG A 145 -13.17 -3.35 7.10
C ARG A 145 -13.17 -3.59 8.59
N GLU A 146 -14.34 -3.87 9.18
CA GLU A 146 -14.46 -4.16 10.61
C GLU A 146 -13.67 -5.41 10.99
N LYS A 147 -13.86 -6.50 10.22
CA LYS A 147 -13.13 -7.75 10.42
C LYS A 147 -11.63 -7.55 10.21
N PHE A 148 -11.24 -6.87 9.14
CA PHE A 148 -9.85 -6.52 8.87
C PHE A 148 -9.24 -5.78 10.06
N TYR A 149 -9.90 -4.74 10.58
CA TYR A 149 -9.42 -3.96 11.73
C TYR A 149 -9.24 -4.82 12.98
N LYS A 150 -10.21 -5.67 13.31
CA LYS A 150 -10.12 -6.58 14.47
C LYS A 150 -8.90 -7.50 14.36
N THR A 151 -8.70 -8.13 13.21
CA THR A 151 -7.57 -9.05 13.00
C THR A 151 -6.24 -8.30 12.96
N TYR A 152 -6.18 -7.17 12.25
CA TYR A 152 -4.98 -6.34 12.18
C TYR A 152 -4.54 -5.82 13.56
N SER A 153 -5.47 -5.25 14.32
CA SER A 153 -5.20 -4.70 15.65
C SER A 153 -4.86 -5.77 16.69
N ALA A 154 -5.31 -7.02 16.51
CA ALA A 154 -4.92 -8.14 17.36
C ALA A 154 -3.47 -8.63 17.08
N THR A 155 -3.00 -8.50 15.84
CA THR A 155 -1.63 -8.91 15.46
C THR A 155 -0.56 -7.90 15.89
N ILE A 156 -0.90 -6.61 15.99
CA ILE A 156 0.01 -5.57 16.49
C ILE A 156 -0.24 -5.38 17.99
N SER A 157 0.80 -5.37 18.84
CA SER A 157 0.60 -5.15 20.27
C SER A 157 -0.05 -3.77 20.52
N PHE A 158 -0.81 -3.65 21.61
CA PHE A 158 -1.48 -2.38 21.94
C PHE A 158 -0.50 -1.21 22.05
N GLU A 159 0.71 -1.42 22.60
CA GLU A 159 1.77 -0.41 22.64
C GLU A 159 2.29 -0.02 21.24
N ASP A 160 2.49 -0.99 20.35
CA ASP A 160 2.96 -0.74 18.99
C ASP A 160 1.90 0.03 18.19
N TRP A 161 0.63 -0.36 18.33
CA TRP A 161 -0.50 0.30 17.69
C TRP A 161 -0.64 1.77 18.14
N LEU A 162 -0.50 2.04 19.44
CA LEU A 162 -0.51 3.41 19.97
C LEU A 162 0.72 4.22 19.52
N SER A 163 1.88 3.58 19.32
CA SER A 163 3.08 4.27 18.81
C SER A 163 2.90 4.72 17.36
N MET A 164 2.24 3.92 16.53
CA MET A 164 1.93 4.25 15.13
C MET A 164 0.99 5.48 15.04
N ASP A 165 -0.06 5.51 15.85
CA ASP A 165 -0.97 6.68 15.92
C ASP A 165 -0.28 7.96 16.44
N ARG A 166 0.74 7.81 17.31
CA ARG A 166 1.50 8.93 17.87
C ARG A 166 2.61 9.45 16.95
N GLU A 167 3.30 8.58 16.23
CA GLU A 167 4.32 9.00 15.26
C GLU A 167 3.70 9.72 14.07
N ASP A 168 2.53 9.29 13.59
CA ASP A 168 1.79 9.99 12.54
C ASP A 168 1.41 11.40 12.98
N LYS A 169 0.96 11.60 14.23
CA LYS A 169 0.66 12.94 14.77
C LYS A 169 1.89 13.85 14.82
N LYS A 170 3.06 13.32 15.21
CA LYS A 170 4.30 14.12 15.24
C LYS A 170 4.80 14.45 13.83
N LEU A 171 4.78 13.49 12.91
CA LEU A 171 5.22 13.68 11.54
C LEU A 171 4.31 14.67 10.79
N ILE A 172 3.00 14.62 11.04
CA ILE A 172 2.02 15.59 10.53
C ILE A 172 2.26 16.97 11.14
N GLN A 173 2.48 17.09 12.45
CA GLN A 173 2.78 18.37 13.10
C GLN A 173 4.09 19.00 12.60
N GLU A 174 5.14 18.20 12.38
CA GLU A 174 6.40 18.67 11.82
C GLU A 174 6.27 19.11 10.36
N GLN A 175 5.49 18.38 9.55
CA GLN A 175 5.20 18.77 8.16
C GLN A 175 4.33 20.04 8.08
N LEU A 176 3.36 20.21 8.97
CA LEU A 176 2.55 21.42 9.05
C LEU A 176 3.37 22.65 9.45
N LYS A 177 4.28 22.52 10.42
CA LYS A 177 5.24 23.58 10.79
C LYS A 177 6.13 23.99 9.61
N PHE A 178 6.54 23.04 8.77
CA PHE A 178 7.33 23.32 7.57
C PHE A 178 6.54 24.09 6.49
N LEU A 179 5.24 23.81 6.36
CA LEU A 179 4.35 24.50 5.41
C LEU A 179 4.02 25.92 5.85
N GLU A 180 3.86 26.16 7.15
CA GLU A 180 3.65 27.53 7.70
C GLU A 180 4.87 28.43 7.49
N VAL A 181 6.08 27.89 7.56
CA VAL A 181 7.33 28.65 7.31
C VAL A 181 7.52 29.00 5.83
N THR A 182 6.93 28.24 4.91
CA THR A 182 7.11 28.45 3.46
C THR A 182 6.12 29.47 2.88
N ILE A 183 5.05 29.83 3.61
CA ILE A 183 4.03 30.81 3.18
C ILE A 183 4.42 32.26 3.57
N VAL A 184 5.51 32.45 4.32
CA VAL A 184 5.96 33.76 4.83
C VAL A 184 7.18 34.34 4.06
N CYS A 185 7.51 33.81 2.88
CA CYS A 185 8.54 34.36 1.99
C CYS A 185 7.98 34.78 0.63
#